data_AF-A0A7C1F587-F1
#
_entry.id   AF-A0A7C1F587-F1
#
_cell.length_a   1.000
_cell.length_b   1.000
_cell.length_c   1.000
_cell.angle_alpha   90.00
_cell.angle_beta   90.00
_cell.angle_gamma   90.00
#
_symmetry.space_group_name_H-M   'P 1'
#
loop_
_entity.id
_entity.type
_entity.pdbx_description
1 polymer ?
#
loop_
_entity_poly.entity_id
_entity_poly.type
_entity_poly.pdbx_seq_one_letter_code
_entity_poly.pdbx_strand_id
1 'polypeptide(L)' 'MTDVMINQNTSVQGSDGDWTLTSDQMVFMLRHHNAMLAAYQTDDLDFLRALAQSEDYAAVFGTMSFDEAYDRYEFSSI' A
#
# COMPACT_ATOMS: atom_id res chain seq x y z
N MET A 1 6.26 34.65 -25.46
CA MET A 1 5.05 33.83 -25.31
C MET A 1 5.32 32.82 -24.21
N THR A 2 4.35 32.67 -23.32
CA THR A 2 4.47 32.22 -21.93
C THR A 2 4.90 30.75 -21.81
N ASP A 3 5.72 30.52 -20.78
CA ASP A 3 6.10 29.25 -20.18
C ASP A 3 4.95 28.24 -20.09
N VAL A 4 5.18 27.01 -20.55
CA VAL A 4 4.34 25.85 -20.22
C VAL A 4 5.24 24.88 -19.48
N MET A 5 5.27 25.07 -18.16
CA MET A 5 5.75 24.05 -17.23
C MET A 5 4.87 22.81 -17.39
N ILE A 6 5.36 21.82 -18.12
CA ILE A 6 4.76 20.48 -18.11
C ILE A 6 5.06 19.90 -16.74
N ASN A 7 4.12 20.07 -15.82
CA ASN A 7 4.10 19.35 -14.55
C ASN A 7 3.78 17.89 -14.85
N GLN A 8 4.79 17.12 -15.25
CA GLN A 8 4.71 15.66 -15.34
C GLN A 8 4.71 15.08 -13.93
N ASN A 9 3.65 15.37 -13.17
CA ASN A 9 3.22 14.49 -12.09
C ASN A 9 2.37 13.39 -12.74
N THR A 10 2.97 12.66 -13.67
CA THR A 10 2.38 11.45 -14.23
C THR A 10 2.52 10.39 -13.16
N SER A 11 1.51 10.28 -12.30
CA SER A 11 1.21 9.05 -11.56
C SER A 11 1.00 7.98 -12.61
N VAL A 12 2.08 7.29 -12.98
CA VAL A 12 2.04 6.23 -13.98
C VAL A 12 1.19 5.12 -13.39
N GLN A 13 -0.02 5.03 -13.91
CA GLN A 13 -0.97 3.98 -13.65
C GLN A 13 -0.34 2.63 -14.03
N GLY A 14 -0.48 1.68 -13.11
CA GLY A 14 0.17 0.37 -13.14
C GLY A 14 0.17 -0.31 -14.51
N SER A 15 1.36 -0.74 -14.90
CA SER A 15 1.60 -1.64 -16.04
C SER A 15 2.43 -2.81 -15.52
N ASP A 16 1.76 -3.93 -15.23
CA ASP A 16 2.21 -5.33 -15.36
C ASP A 16 3.66 -5.76 -14.99
N GLY A 17 4.36 -5.07 -14.08
CA GLY A 17 5.70 -5.51 -13.68
C GLY A 17 6.29 -4.87 -12.42
N ASP A 18 5.57 -3.98 -11.76
CA ASP A 18 6.09 -3.27 -10.59
C ASP A 18 5.57 -3.96 -9.32
N TRP A 19 6.38 -4.86 -8.77
CA TRP A 19 6.18 -5.44 -7.43
C TRP A 19 6.32 -4.37 -6.32
N THR A 20 6.74 -3.16 -6.69
CA THR A 20 6.92 -2.02 -5.80
C THR A 20 5.56 -1.41 -5.41
N LEU A 21 5.43 -1.04 -4.14
CA LEU A 21 4.31 -0.22 -3.67
C LEU A 21 4.52 1.24 -4.05
N THR A 22 3.42 1.93 -4.37
CA THR A 22 3.45 3.39 -4.50
C THR A 22 3.80 4.05 -3.16
N SER A 23 4.21 5.32 -3.17
CA SER A 23 4.54 6.05 -1.93
C SER A 23 3.39 6.07 -0.93
N ASP A 24 2.14 6.24 -1.39
CA ASP A 24 0.97 6.27 -0.51
C ASP A 24 0.69 4.89 0.11
N GLN A 25 0.85 3.82 -0.68
CA GLN A 25 0.75 2.45 -0.21
C GLN A 25 1.84 2.11 0.82
N MET A 26 3.09 2.54 0.58
CA MET A 26 4.18 2.39 1.56
C MET A 26 3.90 3.15 2.85
N VAL A 27 3.41 4.39 2.77
CA VAL A 27 3.06 5.18 3.95
C VAL A 27 1.92 4.52 4.74
N PHE A 28 0.91 3.98 4.05
CA PHE A 28 -0.15 3.22 4.70
C PHE A 28 0.40 2.02 5.48
N MET A 29 1.27 1.23 4.85
CA MET A 29 1.86 0.05 5.49
C MET A 29 2.75 0.44 6.68
N LEU A 30 3.60 1.46 6.55
CA LEU A 30 4.44 1.94 7.64
C LEU A 30 3.64 2.45 8.84
N ARG A 31 2.51 3.14 8.60
CA ARG A 31 1.61 3.60 9.67
C ARG A 31 1.00 2.45 10.46
N HIS A 32 0.71 1.34 9.81
CA HIS A 32 0.07 0.17 10.42
C HIS A 32 1.04 -0.94 10.81
N HIS A 33 2.32 -0.84 10.45
CA HIS A 33 3.34 -1.88 10.61
C HIS A 33 3.37 -2.50 12.00
N ASN A 34 3.47 -1.68 13.04
CA ASN A 34 3.53 -2.18 14.42
C ASN A 34 2.25 -2.92 14.83
N ALA A 35 1.09 -2.46 14.36
CA ALA A 35 -0.19 -3.11 14.65
C ALA A 35 -0.33 -4.43 13.89
N MET A 36 0.10 -4.49 12.63
CA MET A 36 0.13 -5.71 11.83
C MET A 36 1.10 -6.74 12.45
N LEU A 37 2.30 -6.32 12.85
CA LEU A 37 3.25 -7.20 13.54
C LEU A 37 2.70 -7.75 14.85
N ALA A 38 2.07 -6.89 15.66
CA ALA A 38 1.43 -7.33 16.91
C ALA A 38 0.33 -8.35 16.62
N ALA A 39 -0.53 -8.08 15.62
CA ALA A 39 -1.58 -8.98 15.22
C ALA A 39 -1.05 -10.35 14.76
N TYR A 40 0.02 -10.40 13.97
CA TYR A 40 0.67 -11.67 13.61
C TYR A 40 1.25 -12.40 14.82
N GLN A 41 1.84 -11.69 15.78
CA GLN A 41 2.40 -12.29 16.99
C GLN A 41 1.33 -12.88 17.93
N THR A 42 0.12 -12.30 17.91
CA THR A 42 -1.01 -12.74 18.75
C THR A 42 -2.07 -13.54 18.01
N ASP A 43 -1.84 -13.86 16.74
CA ASP A 43 -2.83 -14.51 15.85
C ASP A 43 -4.17 -13.76 15.77
N ASP A 44 -4.13 -12.42 15.83
CA ASP A 44 -5.30 -11.55 15.69
C ASP A 44 -5.65 -11.36 14.21
N LEU A 45 -6.14 -12.44 13.59
CA LEU A 45 -6.56 -12.43 12.19
C LEU A 45 -7.80 -11.57 11.94
N ASP A 46 -8.58 -11.29 12.99
CA ASP A 46 -9.76 -10.44 12.89
C ASP A 46 -9.37 -8.98 12.71
N PHE A 47 -8.32 -8.51 13.40
CA PHE A 47 -7.74 -7.19 13.13
C PHE A 47 -7.26 -7.07 11.68
N LEU A 48 -6.48 -8.04 11.18
CA LEU A 48 -5.96 -8.01 9.82
C LEU A 48 -7.09 -8.01 8.78
N ARG A 49 -8.13 -8.82 9.02
CA ARG A 49 -9.32 -8.85 8.15
C ARG A 49 -10.08 -7.52 8.20
N ALA A 50 -10.25 -6.92 9.36
CA ALA A 50 -10.92 -5.63 9.50
C ALA A 50 -10.14 -4.50 8.81
N LEU A 51 -8.81 -4.51 8.93
CA LEU A 51 -7.93 -3.57 8.24
C LEU A 51 -8.06 -3.69 6.72
N ALA A 52 -8.02 -4.92 6.18
CA ALA A 52 -8.18 -5.21 4.76
C ALA A 52 -9.55 -4.81 4.19
N GLN A 53 -10.59 -4.77 5.04
CA GLN A 53 -11.96 -4.38 4.66
C GLN A 53 -12.23 -2.89 4.90
N SER A 54 -11.28 -2.14 5.45
CA SER A 54 -11.48 -0.71 5.75
C SER A 54 -11.58 0.14 4.49
N GLU A 55 -12.35 1.24 4.57
CA GLU A 55 -12.45 2.22 3.49
C GLU A 55 -11.08 2.85 3.18
N ASP A 56 -10.26 3.07 4.21
CA ASP A 56 -8.90 3.61 4.06
C ASP A 56 -7.99 2.67 3.26
N TYR A 57 -8.08 1.36 3.52
CA TYR A 57 -7.34 0.36 2.74
C TYR A 57 -7.81 0.35 1.29
N ALA A 58 -9.13 0.29 1.06
CA ALA A 58 -9.70 0.29 -0.29
C ALA A 58 -9.35 1.58 -1.07
N ALA A 59 -9.26 2.73 -0.40
CA ALA A 59 -8.87 4.00 -1.02
C ALA A 59 -7.42 4.01 -1.52
N VAL A 60 -6.51 3.31 -0.83
CA VAL A 60 -5.07 3.31 -1.14
C VAL A 60 -4.67 2.12 -2.03
N PHE A 61 -5.29 0.96 -1.85
CA PHE A 61 -4.93 -0.29 -2.53
C PHE A 61 -5.92 -0.71 -3.61
N GLY A 62 -7.10 -0.07 -3.68
CA GLY A 62 -8.12 -0.38 -4.67
C GLY A 62 -8.56 -1.84 -4.57
N THR A 63 -8.22 -2.62 -5.58
CA THR A 63 -8.56 -4.05 -5.66
C THR A 63 -7.43 -4.98 -5.24
N MET A 64 -6.27 -4.47 -4.82
CA MET A 64 -5.14 -5.28 -4.36
C MET A 64 -5.47 -5.98 -3.05
N SER A 65 -5.25 -7.30 -2.99
CA SER A 65 -5.51 -8.08 -1.78
C SER A 65 -4.53 -7.69 -0.67
N PHE A 66 -4.93 -7.90 0.59
CA PHE A 66 -4.07 -7.63 1.73
C PHE A 66 -2.78 -8.47 1.68
N ASP A 67 -2.89 -9.75 1.37
CA ASP A 67 -1.75 -10.65 1.26
C ASP A 67 -0.75 -10.16 0.21
N GLU A 68 -1.24 -9.75 -0.98
CA GLU A 68 -0.39 -9.20 -2.03
C GLU A 68 0.27 -7.88 -1.61
N ALA A 69 -0.49 -6.99 -0.98
CA ALA A 69 0.03 -5.72 -0.51
C ALA A 69 1.11 -5.92 0.57
N TYR A 70 0.89 -6.87 1.47
CA TYR A 70 1.84 -7.22 2.53
C TYR A 70 3.10 -7.86 1.98
N ASP A 71 2.98 -8.79 1.02
CA ASP A 71 4.12 -9.43 0.36
C ASP A 71 5.01 -8.40 -0.37
N ARG A 72 4.39 -7.42 -1.04
CA ARG A 72 5.10 -6.32 -1.71
C ARG A 72 5.78 -5.37 -0.72
N TYR A 73 5.13 -5.11 0.41
CA TYR A 73 5.68 -4.31 1.50
C TYR A 73 6.92 -4.96 2.11
N GLU A 74 6.82 -6.25 2.48
CA GLU A 74 7.92 -7.02 3.06
C GLU A 74 9.10 -7.08 2.09
N PHE A 75 8.85 -7.34 0.80
CA PHE A 75 9.89 -7.35 -0.23
C PHE A 75 10.61 -5.99 -0.36
N SER A 76 9.89 -4.88 -0.18
CA SER A 76 10.45 -3.53 -0.28
C SER A 76 11.22 -3.07 0.98
N SER A 77 11.16 -3.85 2.06
CA SER A 77 11.75 -3.52 3.37
C SER A 77 13.12 -4.17 3.63
N ILE A 78 13.55 -5.06 2.73
CA ILE A 78 14.83 -5.79 2.75
C ILE A 78 15.89 -4.97 2.00
#